data_AF-A0A2N2V9K9-F1
#
_entry.id   AF-A0A2N2V9K9-F1
#
_cell.length_a   1.000
_cell.length_b   1.000
_cell.length_c   1.000
_cell.angle_alpha   90.00
_cell.angle_beta   90.00
_cell.angle_gamma   90.00
#
_symmetry.space_group_name_H-M   'P 1'
#
loop_
_entity.id
_entity.type
_entity.pdbx_description
1 polymer ?
#
loop_
_entity_poly.entity_id
_entity_poly.type
_entity_poly.pdbx_seq_one_letter_code
_entity_poly.pdbx_strand_id
1 'polypeptide(L)'
;MSNLSQSNLISLEMTARTAAAYLDACDGGAKYIRLDPDYYKACGKLLMTLFSVVDAAHAFPNLVEESAAARDVMKSIEIGRHLEISRLAYYPELAIIMNRASV
;
A
#
# COMPACT_ATOMS: atom_id res chain seq x y z
N MET A 1 2.07 17.81 -11.90
CA MET A 1 1.23 16.89 -11.09
C MET A 1 -0.03 16.63 -11.88
N SER A 2 -0.31 15.37 -12.22
CA SER A 2 -1.60 15.01 -12.82
C SER A 2 -2.68 15.28 -11.78
N ASN A 3 -3.47 16.32 -11.96
CA ASN A 3 -4.58 16.62 -11.07
C ASN A 3 -5.66 15.56 -11.30
N LEU A 4 -5.65 14.50 -10.50
CA LEU A 4 -6.75 13.56 -10.46
C LEU A 4 -8.01 14.35 -10.10
N SER A 5 -9.06 14.23 -10.93
CA SER A 5 -10.34 14.82 -10.59
C SER A 5 -10.92 14.14 -9.35
N GLN A 6 -11.85 14.81 -8.67
CA GLN A 6 -12.56 14.22 -7.54
C GLN A 6 -13.26 12.91 -7.91
N SER A 7 -13.80 12.79 -9.13
CA SER A 7 -14.41 11.55 -9.63
C SER A 7 -13.41 10.40 -9.75
N ASN A 8 -12.16 10.71 -10.11
CA ASN A 8 -11.10 9.71 -10.17
C ASN A 8 -10.73 9.26 -8.76
N LEU A 9 -10.59 10.18 -7.81
CA LEU A 9 -10.29 9.85 -6.41
C LEU A 9 -11.37 8.94 -5.80
N ILE A 10 -12.65 9.24 -6.01
CA ILE A 10 -13.77 8.39 -5.54
C ILE A 10 -13.68 6.99 -6.16
N SER A 11 -13.41 6.90 -7.45
CA SER A 11 -13.31 5.62 -8.16
C SER A 11 -12.13 4.78 -7.66
N LEU A 12 -10.99 5.43 -7.37
CA LEU A 12 -9.82 4.80 -6.78
C LEU A 12 -10.07 4.36 -5.35
N GLU A 13 -10.79 5.17 -4.54
CA GLU A 13 -11.18 4.82 -3.18
C GLU A 13 -12.03 3.56 -3.14
N MET A 14 -13.05 3.48 -4.00
CA MET A 14 -13.92 2.30 -4.10
C MET A 14 -13.12 1.05 -4.48
N THR A 15 -12.21 1.18 -5.43
CA THR A 15 -11.33 0.08 -5.87
C THR A 15 -10.40 -0.37 -4.74
N ALA A 16 -9.77 0.59 -4.04
CA ALA A 16 -8.91 0.32 -2.91
C ALA A 16 -9.68 -0.35 -1.76
N ARG A 17 -10.89 0.12 -1.47
CA ARG A 17 -11.77 -0.44 -0.44
C ARG A 17 -12.13 -1.90 -0.73
N THR A 18 -12.44 -2.25 -1.98
CA THR A 18 -12.68 -3.65 -2.36
C THR A 18 -11.44 -4.52 -2.16
N ALA A 19 -10.26 -4.06 -2.59
CA ALA A 19 -9.03 -4.80 -2.43
C ALA A 19 -8.67 -5.00 -0.95
N ALA A 20 -8.76 -3.93 -0.15
CA ALA A 20 -8.48 -3.94 1.28
C ALA A 20 -9.43 -4.87 2.05
N ALA A 21 -10.74 -4.81 1.75
CA ALA A 21 -11.72 -5.70 2.39
C ALA A 21 -11.43 -7.18 2.11
N TYR A 22 -10.95 -7.53 0.92
CA TYR A 22 -10.55 -8.90 0.62
C TYR A 22 -9.32 -9.34 1.43
N LEU A 23 -8.32 -8.48 1.54
CA LEU A 23 -7.12 -8.75 2.34
C LEU A 23 -7.46 -8.90 3.83
N ASP A 24 -8.20 -7.95 4.40
CA ASP A 24 -8.63 -8.00 5.81
C ASP A 24 -9.42 -9.27 6.12
N ALA A 25 -10.27 -9.71 5.20
CA ALA A 25 -11.01 -10.95 5.37
C ALA A 25 -10.09 -12.19 5.33
N CYS A 26 -9.12 -12.23 4.43
CA CYS A 26 -8.15 -13.31 4.35
C CYS A 26 -7.27 -13.36 5.61
N ASP A 27 -6.74 -12.22 6.05
CA ASP A 27 -5.84 -12.09 7.20
C ASP A 27 -6.59 -12.34 8.53
N GLY A 28 -7.87 -11.98 8.58
CA GLY A 28 -8.76 -12.28 9.70
C GLY A 28 -9.18 -13.76 9.81
N GLY A 29 -8.72 -14.63 8.90
CA GLY A 29 -9.06 -16.05 8.90
C GLY A 29 -10.53 -16.32 8.59
N ALA A 30 -11.14 -15.52 7.69
CA ALA A 30 -12.56 -15.59 7.39
C ALA A 30 -13.01 -17.02 7.03
N LYS A 31 -14.00 -17.53 7.76
CA LYS A 31 -14.59 -18.87 7.55
C LYS A 31 -15.28 -19.02 6.18
N TYR A 32 -15.62 -17.91 5.53
CA TYR A 32 -16.48 -17.88 4.33
C TYR A 32 -15.76 -17.42 3.06
N ILE A 33 -14.55 -16.85 3.16
CA ILE A 33 -13.77 -16.44 2.01
C ILE A 33 -12.67 -17.47 1.80
N ARG A 34 -12.74 -18.16 0.66
CA ARG A 34 -11.66 -19.02 0.21
C ARG A 34 -10.53 -18.13 -0.30
N LEU A 35 -9.36 -18.24 0.32
CA LEU A 35 -8.17 -17.55 -0.14
C LEU A 35 -7.80 -18.03 -1.55
N ASP A 36 -7.89 -17.10 -2.49
CA ASP A 36 -7.22 -17.17 -3.79
C ASP A 36 -5.87 -16.45 -3.69
N PRO A 37 -4.74 -17.16 -3.81
CA PRO A 37 -3.40 -16.58 -3.66
C PRO A 37 -3.07 -15.51 -4.71
N ASP A 38 -3.50 -15.69 -5.95
CA ASP A 38 -3.18 -14.77 -7.05
C ASP A 38 -3.98 -13.47 -6.87
N TYR A 39 -5.24 -13.60 -6.49
CA TYR A 39 -6.07 -12.44 -6.18
C TYR A 39 -5.59 -11.70 -4.93
N TYR A 40 -5.20 -12.41 -3.87
CA TYR A 40 -4.60 -11.81 -2.67
C TYR A 40 -3.36 -10.98 -3.01
N LYS A 41 -2.44 -11.56 -3.79
CA LYS A 41 -1.23 -10.87 -4.24
C LYS A 41 -1.56 -9.66 -5.13
N ALA A 42 -2.56 -9.79 -6.01
CA ALA A 42 -3.01 -8.69 -6.86
C ALA A 42 -3.60 -7.53 -6.04
N CYS A 43 -4.43 -7.82 -5.03
CA CYS A 43 -4.98 -6.82 -4.12
C CYS A 43 -3.89 -6.07 -3.37
N GLY A 44 -2.90 -6.77 -2.81
CA GLY A 44 -1.77 -6.13 -2.13
C GLY A 44 -0.95 -5.24 -3.07
N LYS A 45 -0.63 -5.73 -4.28
CA LYS A 45 0.09 -4.94 -5.29
C LYS A 45 -0.69 -3.71 -5.74
N LEU A 46 -2.01 -3.83 -5.88
CA LEU A 46 -2.89 -2.73 -6.25
C LEU A 46 -2.87 -1.63 -5.20
N LEU A 47 -3.05 -1.97 -3.92
CA LEU A 47 -2.98 -1.00 -2.81
C LEU A 47 -1.62 -0.32 -2.76
N MET A 48 -0.53 -1.09 -2.86
CA MET A 48 0.83 -0.54 -2.90
C MET A 48 1.01 0.47 -4.04
N THR A 49 0.47 0.16 -5.23
CA THR A 49 0.57 1.03 -6.41
C THR A 49 -0.24 2.31 -6.21
N LEU A 50 -1.49 2.19 -5.74
CA LEU A 50 -2.36 3.33 -5.49
C LEU A 50 -1.73 4.28 -4.46
N PHE A 51 -1.31 3.76 -3.31
CA PHE A 51 -0.79 4.57 -2.21
C PHE A 51 0.63 5.12 -2.48
N SER A 52 1.32 4.59 -3.49
CA SER A 52 2.57 5.20 -3.98
C SER A 52 2.33 6.46 -4.81
N VAL A 53 1.17 6.54 -5.48
CA VAL A 53 0.80 7.66 -6.37
C VAL A 53 -0.03 8.71 -5.65
N VAL A 54 -0.91 8.29 -4.72
CA VAL A 54 -1.73 9.20 -3.91
C VAL A 54 -1.28 9.18 -2.46
N ASP A 55 -1.41 10.32 -1.78
CA ASP A 55 -1.29 10.36 -0.33
C ASP A 55 -2.56 9.75 0.29
N ALA A 56 -2.47 8.47 0.67
CA ALA A 56 -3.62 7.70 1.14
C ALA A 56 -4.24 8.25 2.44
N ALA A 57 -3.43 8.83 3.32
CA ALA A 57 -3.92 9.43 4.57
C ALA A 57 -4.84 10.63 4.28
N HIS A 58 -4.54 11.39 3.24
CA HIS A 58 -5.34 12.55 2.83
C HIS A 58 -6.45 12.19 1.85
N ALA A 59 -6.19 11.26 0.92
CA ALA A 59 -7.13 10.91 -0.14
C ALA A 59 -8.22 9.94 0.33
N PHE A 60 -7.87 8.97 1.19
CA PHE A 60 -8.76 7.88 1.63
C PHE A 60 -8.74 7.69 3.16
N PRO A 61 -8.97 8.74 3.97
CA PRO A 61 -8.79 8.68 5.42
C PRO A 61 -9.63 7.58 6.06
N ASN A 62 -10.91 7.46 5.67
CA ASN A 62 -11.82 6.43 6.20
C ASN A 62 -11.33 5.01 5.90
N LEU A 63 -10.79 4.78 4.69
CA LEU A 63 -10.25 3.46 4.33
C LEU A 63 -9.07 3.08 5.23
N VAL A 64 -8.17 4.04 5.49
CA VAL A 64 -7.02 3.84 6.36
C VAL A 64 -7.46 3.65 7.82
N GLU A 65 -8.52 4.31 8.29
CA GLU A 65 -9.02 4.09 9.64
C GLU A 65 -9.69 2.73 9.82
N GLU A 66 -10.43 2.27 8.80
CA GLU A 66 -11.28 1.08 8.89
C GLU A 66 -10.53 -0.22 8.55
N SER A 67 -9.54 -0.20 7.65
CA SER A 67 -8.84 -1.39 7.15
C SER A 67 -7.44 -1.56 7.75
N ALA A 68 -7.15 -2.75 8.29
CA ALA A 68 -5.82 -3.08 8.78
C ALA A 68 -4.82 -3.21 7.61
N ALA A 69 -5.21 -3.92 6.56
CA ALA A 69 -4.41 -4.09 5.35
C ALA A 69 -4.06 -2.73 4.71
N ALA A 70 -5.01 -1.79 4.64
CA ALA A 70 -4.74 -0.45 4.12
C ALA A 70 -3.70 0.30 4.97
N ARG A 71 -3.81 0.26 6.31
CA ARG A 71 -2.81 0.88 7.21
C ARG A 71 -1.42 0.30 7.03
N ASP A 72 -1.33 -1.02 6.93
CA ASP A 72 -0.03 -1.69 6.85
C ASP A 72 0.67 -1.40 5.53
N VAL A 73 -0.10 -1.34 4.43
CA VAL A 73 0.41 -0.88 3.12
C VAL A 73 0.89 0.57 3.19
N MET A 74 0.09 1.47 3.76
CA MET A 74 0.46 2.89 3.90
C MET A 74 1.76 3.05 4.69
N LYS A 75 1.86 2.39 5.85
CA LYS A 75 3.08 2.39 6.68
C LYS A 75 4.28 1.79 5.95
N SER A 76 4.08 0.72 5.18
CA SER A 76 5.16 0.09 4.42
C SER A 76 5.75 1.05 3.37
N ILE A 77 4.90 1.85 2.72
CA ILE A 77 5.34 2.88 1.77
C ILE A 77 6.06 4.01 2.48
N GLU A 78 5.55 4.48 3.63
CA GLU A 78 6.18 5.51 4.43
C GLU A 78 7.58 5.08 4.90
N ILE A 79 7.71 3.87 5.44
CA ILE A 79 9.00 3.26 5.80
C ILE A 79 9.91 3.19 4.58
N GLY A 80 9.40 2.73 3.43
CA GLY A 80 10.17 2.66 2.19
C GLY A 80 10.74 4.02 1.76
N ARG A 81 9.93 5.08 1.82
CA ARG A 81 10.36 6.46 1.53
C ARG A 81 11.40 6.95 2.53
N HIS A 82 11.23 6.69 3.82
CA HIS A 82 12.21 7.06 4.84
C HIS A 82 13.54 6.33 4.67
N LEU A 83 13.52 5.04 4.30
CA LEU A 83 14.72 4.28 3.97
C LEU A 83 15.41 4.86 2.74
N GLU A 84 14.67 5.19 1.69
CA GLU A 84 15.23 5.82 0.49
C GLU A 84 15.92 7.16 0.79
N ILE A 85 15.26 8.03 1.58
CA ILE A 85 15.84 9.31 2.00
C ILE A 85 17.08 9.07 2.85
N SER A 86 17.01 8.18 3.85
CA SER A 86 18.13 7.88 4.75
C SER A 86 19.35 7.34 3.98
N ARG A 87 19.09 6.50 2.99
CA ARG A 87 20.08 5.91 2.10
C ARG A 87 20.81 6.96 1.25
N LEU A 88 20.06 7.92 0.71
CA LEU A 88 20.61 8.96 -0.16
C LEU A 88 21.31 10.08 0.62
N ALA A 89 20.80 10.44 1.80
CA ALA A 89 21.26 11.60 2.54
C ALA A 89 22.32 11.29 3.61
N TYR A 90 22.29 10.11 4.24
CA TYR A 90 23.07 9.86 5.46
C TYR A 90 23.97 8.62 5.40
N TYR A 91 23.60 7.57 4.66
CA TYR A 91 24.31 6.28 4.70
C TYR A 91 24.56 5.66 3.31
N PRO A 92 25.44 6.27 2.50
CA PRO A 92 25.74 5.78 1.15
C PRO A 92 26.36 4.38 1.14
N GLU A 93 27.08 3.98 2.20
CA GLU A 93 27.68 2.64 2.30
C GLU A 93 26.64 1.56 2.65
N LEU A 94 25.68 1.89 3.53
CA LEU A 94 24.53 1.02 3.83
C LEU A 94 23.66 0.82 2.58
N ALA A 95 23.55 1.85 1.73
CA ALA A 95 22.88 1.77 0.43
C ALA A 95 23.39 0.62 -0.43
N ILE A 96 24.71 0.49 -0.50
CA ILE A 96 25.40 -0.51 -1.32
C ILE A 96 25.09 -1.92 -0.79
N ILE A 97 25.09 -2.09 0.53
CA ILE A 97 24.83 -3.40 1.16
C ILE A 97 23.37 -3.81 0.97
N MET A 98 22.42 -2.91 1.23
CA MET A 98 20.99 -3.22 1.06
C MET A 98 20.64 -3.53 -0.40
N ASN A 99 21.20 -2.78 -1.36
CA ASN A 99 21.00 -3.05 -2.78
C ASN A 99 21.52 -4.43 -3.22
N ARG A 100 22.58 -4.94 -2.58
CA ARG A 100 23.10 -6.29 -2.86
C ARG A 100 22.20 -7.38 -2.27
N ALA A 101 21.51 -7.10 -1.17
CA ALA A 101 20.62 -8.06 -0.50
C ALA A 101 19.24 -8.17 -1.16
N SER A 102 18.85 -7.18 -1.97
CA SER A 102 17.57 -7.16 -2.70
C SER A 102 17.60 -7.83 -4.08
N VAL A 103 18.74 -8.44 -4.47
CA VAL A 103 18.92 -9.17 -5.74
C VAL A 103 18.72 -10.66 -5.54
#